data_AF-A0A365PVW2-F1
#
_entry.id   AF-A0A365PVW2-F1
#
_cell.length_a   1.000
_cell.length_b   1.000
_cell.length_c   1.000
_cell.angle_alpha   90.00
_cell.angle_beta   90.00
_cell.angle_gamma   90.00
#
_symmetry.space_group_name_H-M   'P 1'
#
loop_
_entity.id
_entity.type
_entity.pdbx_description
1 polymer ?
#
loop_
_entity_poly.entity_id
_entity_poly.type
_entity_poly.pdbx_seq_one_letter_code
_entity_poly.pdbx_strand_id
1 'polypeptide(L)'
;MATIDRWLLPDGIEEVLPPEAARIETARRRVLDLFQCWGYELVITPHVEFLESLLIGAGQDLDLKTFKVIDPLSGRQMGLRADITPQVARVDAHTLRREGPSRLCYAGSVLHAKPQALTTSRSPIQLGAELYGDSSTSSDLEVISLMLETLLLADVPDLHMDLGHVGIYRGLARAASLSGDAEQRLFDALQRKAMDEIAALTANVEPALASMLRALARLCGGRETLDAAREVLAGAPAPVLQSLEGLAHIAEQLAMRYPELPLYFDLGELRGYHYHTGVVFAVFVPGVGQSIAQGGRYDDIGADFGRARPATGFSTDLKTLVRLGNAELVGPLAGIWAPYSADPTLWQTIRRLREQGERVVQALDGQQSDVAPGVGCDRQLLLQEGSWVVTPLVR
;
A
#
# COMPACT_ATOMS: atom_id res chain seq x y z
N MET A 1 -45.03 -2.51 -3.34
CA MET A 1 -43.66 -3.01 -3.50
C MET A 1 -42.75 -1.81 -3.52
N ALA A 2 -41.78 -1.72 -2.60
CA ALA A 2 -40.75 -0.68 -2.72
C ALA A 2 -40.09 -0.84 -4.09
N THR A 3 -40.00 0.25 -4.86
CA THR A 3 -39.19 0.31 -6.06
C THR A 3 -37.76 0.01 -5.65
N ILE A 4 -37.29 -1.18 -5.98
CA ILE A 4 -35.90 -1.59 -5.74
C ILE A 4 -35.08 -0.95 -6.85
N ASP A 5 -34.26 0.02 -6.50
CA ASP A 5 -33.30 0.64 -7.42
C ASP A 5 -32.18 -0.38 -7.71
N ARG A 6 -32.31 -1.09 -8.84
CA ARG A 6 -31.43 -2.21 -9.22
C ARG A 6 -30.03 -1.79 -9.67
N TRP A 7 -29.74 -0.49 -9.69
CA TRP A 7 -28.46 0.09 -10.08
C TRP A 7 -27.65 0.62 -8.90
N LEU A 8 -28.21 0.62 -7.68
CA LEU A 8 -27.54 1.17 -6.51
C LEU A 8 -26.40 0.25 -6.05
N LEU A 9 -25.21 0.81 -5.87
CA LEU A 9 -24.07 0.12 -5.28
C LEU A 9 -24.11 0.23 -3.75
N PRO A 10 -23.54 -0.73 -3.01
CA PRO A 10 -23.37 -0.59 -1.57
C PRO A 10 -22.46 0.59 -1.21
N ASP A 11 -22.69 1.23 -0.07
CA ASP A 11 -21.90 2.38 0.39
C ASP A 11 -20.39 2.08 0.38
N GLY A 12 -19.58 3.02 -0.12
CA GLY A 12 -18.12 2.85 -0.19
C GLY A 12 -17.65 1.77 -1.17
N ILE A 13 -18.52 1.18 -1.99
CA ILE A 13 -18.15 0.35 -3.14
C ILE A 13 -18.46 1.17 -4.38
N GLU A 14 -17.43 1.44 -5.17
CA GLU A 14 -17.50 2.36 -6.30
C GLU A 14 -17.07 1.68 -7.61
N GLU A 15 -17.65 2.17 -8.71
CA GLU A 15 -17.15 1.91 -10.05
C GLU A 15 -16.05 2.91 -10.39
N VAL A 16 -15.01 2.44 -11.08
CA VAL A 16 -14.01 3.32 -11.69
C VAL A 16 -14.25 3.29 -13.19
N LEU A 17 -14.61 4.44 -13.75
CA LEU A 17 -14.99 4.57 -15.16
C LEU A 17 -13.85 5.20 -15.98
N PRO A 18 -13.87 5.10 -17.31
CA PRO A 18 -12.99 5.88 -18.16
C PRO A 18 -13.20 7.40 -17.94
N PRO A 19 -12.14 8.23 -17.98
CA PRO A 19 -10.74 7.89 -18.24
C PRO A 19 -9.94 7.45 -17.00
N GLU A 20 -10.53 7.54 -15.80
CA GLU A 20 -9.84 7.25 -14.54
C GLU A 20 -9.34 5.80 -14.45
N ALA A 21 -10.15 4.84 -14.93
CA ALA A 21 -9.76 3.43 -14.99
C ALA A 21 -8.46 3.22 -15.80
N ALA A 22 -8.28 3.99 -16.88
CA ALA A 22 -7.06 3.92 -17.69
C ALA A 22 -5.86 4.51 -16.93
N ARG A 23 -6.05 5.62 -16.19
CA ARG A 23 -5.00 6.22 -15.34
C ARG A 23 -4.53 5.23 -14.27
N ILE A 24 -5.46 4.58 -13.58
CA ILE A 24 -5.18 3.56 -12.58
C ILE A 24 -4.44 2.37 -13.19
N GLU A 25 -4.88 1.87 -14.34
CA GLU A 25 -4.22 0.73 -14.98
C GLU A 25 -2.81 1.06 -15.49
N THR A 26 -2.59 2.26 -16.03
CA THR A 26 -1.23 2.68 -16.39
C THR A 26 -0.33 2.85 -15.18
N ALA A 27 -0.85 3.44 -14.09
CA ALA A 27 -0.10 3.53 -12.83
C ALA A 27 0.26 2.13 -12.30
N ARG A 28 -0.68 1.18 -12.32
CA ARG A 28 -0.43 -0.21 -11.93
C ARG A 28 0.78 -0.78 -12.67
N ARG A 29 0.80 -0.65 -14.00
CA ARG A 29 1.87 -1.19 -14.85
C ARG A 29 3.21 -0.53 -14.53
N ARG A 30 3.26 0.80 -14.50
CA ARG A 30 4.49 1.54 -14.20
C ARG A 30 5.08 1.20 -12.84
N VAL A 31 4.23 1.06 -11.81
CA VAL A 31 4.70 0.68 -10.47
C VAL A 31 5.17 -0.78 -10.43
N LEU A 32 4.48 -1.70 -11.11
CA LEU A 32 4.95 -3.09 -11.21
C LEU A 32 6.27 -3.21 -11.99
N ASP A 33 6.46 -2.41 -13.05
CA ASP A 33 7.72 -2.31 -13.78
C ASP A 33 8.83 -1.75 -12.87
N LEU A 34 8.55 -0.73 -12.06
CA LEU A 34 9.47 -0.22 -11.04
C LEU A 34 9.86 -1.32 -10.05
N PHE A 35 8.90 -2.08 -9.53
CA PHE A 35 9.15 -3.19 -8.61
C PHE A 35 10.04 -4.27 -9.24
N GLN A 36 9.78 -4.59 -10.52
CA GLN A 36 10.60 -5.53 -11.27
C GLN A 36 12.05 -5.04 -11.44
N CYS A 37 12.27 -3.75 -11.69
CA CYS A 37 13.62 -3.17 -11.76
C CYS A 37 14.37 -3.27 -10.42
N TRP A 38 13.67 -3.35 -9.29
CA TRP A 38 14.23 -3.56 -7.96
C TRP A 38 14.37 -5.05 -7.59
N GLY A 39 14.01 -5.96 -8.50
CA GLY A 39 14.12 -7.41 -8.30
C GLY A 39 12.97 -8.02 -7.50
N TYR A 40 11.83 -7.33 -7.37
CA TYR A 40 10.63 -7.87 -6.74
C TYR A 40 9.81 -8.68 -7.74
N GLU A 41 9.48 -9.91 -7.37
CA GLU A 41 8.71 -10.84 -8.20
C GLU A 41 7.21 -10.73 -7.91
N LEU A 42 6.42 -10.53 -8.96
CA LEU A 42 4.97 -10.43 -8.85
C LEU A 42 4.35 -11.76 -8.42
N VAL A 43 3.55 -11.73 -7.37
CA VAL A 43 2.67 -12.83 -6.96
C VAL A 43 1.21 -12.44 -7.11
N ILE A 44 0.40 -13.40 -7.57
CA ILE A 44 -1.05 -13.22 -7.73
C ILE A 44 -1.73 -14.21 -6.79
N THR A 45 -2.35 -13.70 -5.73
CA THR A 45 -3.08 -14.49 -4.73
C THR A 45 -4.57 -14.54 -5.05
N PRO A 46 -5.30 -15.60 -4.63
CA PRO A 46 -6.75 -15.68 -4.81
C PRO A 46 -7.48 -14.60 -3.99
N HIS A 47 -8.70 -14.26 -4.38
CA HIS A 47 -9.52 -13.29 -3.64
C HIS A 47 -10.11 -13.86 -2.35
N VAL A 48 -10.22 -15.18 -2.26
CA VAL A 48 -10.80 -15.90 -1.13
C VAL A 48 -9.86 -16.98 -0.64
N GLU A 49 -9.76 -17.10 0.69
CA GLU A 49 -9.04 -18.18 1.38
C GLU A 49 -9.84 -18.62 2.60
N PHE A 50 -9.50 -19.79 3.14
CA PHE A 50 -10.02 -20.21 4.43
C PHE A 50 -9.62 -19.21 5.52
N LEU A 51 -10.53 -18.93 6.46
CA LEU A 51 -10.29 -17.93 7.51
C LEU A 51 -9.07 -18.25 8.37
N GLU A 52 -8.78 -19.54 8.59
CA GLU A 52 -7.62 -19.97 9.36
C GLU A 52 -6.29 -19.59 8.71
N SER A 53 -6.27 -19.36 7.38
CA SER A 53 -5.11 -18.88 6.63
C SER A 53 -5.10 -17.34 6.55
N LEU A 54 -6.27 -16.76 6.28
CA LEU A 54 -6.39 -15.34 5.94
C LEU A 54 -6.24 -14.40 7.15
N LEU A 55 -6.58 -14.86 8.35
CA LEU A 55 -6.58 -14.05 9.57
C LEU A 55 -5.33 -14.25 10.44
N ILE A 56 -4.36 -15.01 9.95
CA ILE A 56 -3.08 -15.22 10.64
C ILE A 56 -2.32 -13.91 10.76
N GLY A 57 -1.70 -13.71 11.94
CA GLY A 57 -0.76 -12.61 12.17
C GLY A 57 -1.33 -11.20 12.03
N ALA A 58 -2.64 -10.99 11.86
CA ALA A 58 -3.20 -9.70 11.50
C ALA A 58 -4.01 -9.00 12.61
N GLY A 59 -4.01 -9.57 13.82
CA GLY A 59 -4.75 -9.04 14.96
C GLY A 59 -6.28 -9.08 14.80
N GLN A 60 -7.01 -8.59 15.80
CA GLN A 60 -8.48 -8.57 15.78
C GLN A 60 -9.06 -7.60 14.72
N ASP A 61 -8.29 -6.60 14.30
CA ASP A 61 -8.72 -5.58 13.33
C ASP A 61 -8.96 -6.16 11.93
N LEU A 62 -8.14 -7.10 11.47
CA LEU A 62 -8.34 -7.70 10.16
C LEU A 62 -9.58 -8.59 10.13
N ASP A 63 -9.90 -9.29 11.22
CA ASP A 63 -11.13 -10.09 11.33
C ASP A 63 -12.38 -9.20 11.15
N LEU A 64 -12.40 -8.02 11.80
CA LEU A 64 -13.50 -7.07 11.68
C LEU A 64 -13.65 -6.48 10.27
N LYS A 65 -12.57 -6.43 9.50
CA LYS A 65 -12.55 -5.94 8.11
C LYS A 65 -12.84 -7.04 7.08
N THR A 66 -12.79 -8.31 7.46
CA THR A 66 -12.92 -9.43 6.52
C THR A 66 -14.38 -9.82 6.33
N PHE A 67 -14.86 -9.79 5.09
CA PHE A 67 -16.16 -10.39 4.76
C PHE A 67 -16.07 -11.91 4.83
N LYS A 68 -16.96 -12.54 5.59
CA LYS A 68 -17.01 -13.99 5.78
C LYS A 68 -18.04 -14.61 4.85
N VAL A 69 -17.66 -15.69 4.17
CA VAL A 69 -18.52 -16.49 3.30
C VAL A 69 -18.39 -17.97 3.67
N ILE A 70 -19.38 -18.78 3.29
CA ILE A 70 -19.35 -20.23 3.49
C ILE A 70 -19.00 -20.89 2.16
N ASP A 71 -18.02 -21.79 2.17
CA ASP A 71 -17.75 -22.67 1.04
C ASP A 71 -18.91 -23.68 0.90
N PRO A 72 -19.70 -23.63 -0.19
CA PRO A 72 -20.82 -24.56 -0.36
C PRO A 72 -20.39 -26.02 -0.49
N LEU A 73 -19.14 -26.29 -0.91
CA LEU A 73 -18.64 -27.65 -1.10
C LEU A 73 -18.22 -28.28 0.23
N SER A 74 -17.38 -27.60 1.01
CA SER A 74 -16.85 -28.15 2.27
C SER A 74 -17.63 -27.74 3.52
N GLY A 75 -18.49 -26.72 3.43
CA GLY A 75 -19.15 -26.09 4.58
C GLY A 75 -18.23 -25.23 5.45
N ARG A 76 -16.95 -25.10 5.09
CA ARG A 76 -15.96 -24.31 5.86
C ARG A 76 -16.16 -22.81 5.64
N GLN A 77 -15.72 -22.02 6.61
CA GLN A 77 -15.71 -20.56 6.49
C GLN A 77 -14.50 -20.10 5.65
N MET A 78 -14.77 -19.23 4.69
CA MET A 78 -13.77 -18.50 3.92
C MET A 78 -13.93 -17.00 4.18
N GLY A 79 -12.88 -16.25 3.87
CA GLY A 79 -12.90 -14.79 3.88
C GLY A 79 -12.56 -14.23 2.51
N LEU A 80 -13.18 -13.11 2.15
CA LEU A 80 -12.66 -12.23 1.11
C LEU A 80 -11.49 -11.43 1.67
N ARG A 81 -10.36 -11.42 0.98
CA ARG A 81 -9.16 -10.73 1.46
C ARG A 81 -9.43 -9.24 1.75
N ALA A 82 -9.11 -8.82 2.96
CA ALA A 82 -9.06 -7.42 3.37
C ALA A 82 -7.62 -6.85 3.33
N ASP A 83 -6.64 -7.74 3.23
CA ASP A 83 -5.21 -7.48 3.12
C ASP A 83 -4.55 -8.65 2.36
N ILE A 84 -3.56 -8.35 1.50
CA ILE A 84 -2.81 -9.33 0.72
C ILE A 84 -1.59 -9.86 1.49
N THR A 85 -1.06 -9.11 2.46
CA THR A 85 0.16 -9.48 3.20
C THR A 85 0.13 -10.88 3.83
N PRO A 86 -0.93 -11.31 4.54
CA PRO A 86 -1.00 -12.68 5.07
C PRO A 86 -0.90 -13.77 3.99
N GLN A 87 -1.44 -13.50 2.80
CA GLN A 87 -1.39 -14.45 1.68
C GLN A 87 0.02 -14.55 1.10
N VAL A 88 0.75 -13.43 1.03
CA VAL A 88 2.13 -13.39 0.53
C VAL A 88 3.09 -14.02 1.53
N ALA A 89 2.87 -13.81 2.83
CA ALA A 89 3.56 -14.52 3.90
C ALA A 89 3.38 -16.05 3.76
N ARG A 90 2.15 -16.51 3.49
CA ARG A 90 1.88 -17.93 3.18
C ARG A 90 2.63 -18.40 1.94
N VAL A 91 2.69 -17.59 0.88
CA VAL A 91 3.43 -17.92 -0.35
C VAL A 91 4.92 -18.08 -0.07
N ASP A 92 5.57 -17.18 0.68
CA ASP A 92 6.99 -17.33 1.05
C ASP A 92 7.20 -18.57 1.96
N ALA A 93 6.41 -18.66 3.03
CA ALA A 93 6.58 -19.67 4.07
C ALA A 93 6.31 -21.10 3.57
N HIS A 94 5.31 -21.28 2.70
CA HIS A 94 4.82 -22.61 2.33
C HIS A 94 5.02 -22.97 0.85
N THR A 95 4.79 -22.04 -0.08
CA THR A 95 4.82 -22.34 -1.52
C THR A 95 6.23 -22.24 -2.10
N LEU A 96 6.90 -21.11 -1.92
CA LEU A 96 8.22 -20.83 -2.50
C LEU A 96 9.37 -21.42 -1.68
N ARG A 97 9.33 -21.28 -0.35
CA ARG A 97 10.31 -21.87 0.60
C ARG A 97 11.78 -21.59 0.28
N ARG A 98 12.08 -20.41 -0.25
CA ARG A 98 13.46 -19.99 -0.58
C ARG A 98 14.31 -19.85 0.68
N GLU A 99 15.59 -20.23 0.65
CA GLU A 99 16.48 -20.12 1.82
C GLU A 99 17.05 -18.71 2.03
N GLY A 100 17.42 -18.02 0.95
CA GLY A 100 17.91 -16.63 0.97
C GLY A 100 16.81 -15.57 0.96
N PRO A 101 17.18 -14.28 0.86
CA PRO A 101 16.22 -13.19 0.77
C PRO A 101 15.24 -13.37 -0.40
N SER A 102 13.95 -13.11 -0.14
CA SER A 102 12.86 -13.23 -1.11
C SER A 102 12.16 -11.89 -1.24
N ARG A 103 12.05 -11.36 -2.45
CA ARG A 103 11.42 -10.07 -2.76
C ARG A 103 10.15 -10.34 -3.56
N LEU A 104 8.99 -10.08 -2.97
CA LEU A 104 7.69 -10.37 -3.57
C LEU A 104 6.88 -9.09 -3.63
N CYS A 105 6.15 -8.88 -4.73
CA CYS A 105 5.23 -7.75 -4.86
C CYS A 105 3.86 -8.18 -5.36
N TYR A 106 2.86 -7.31 -5.19
CA TYR A 106 1.49 -7.59 -5.56
C TYR A 106 0.74 -6.31 -5.90
N ALA A 107 -0.30 -6.46 -6.72
CA ALA A 107 -1.29 -5.42 -6.99
C ALA A 107 -2.66 -6.06 -7.20
N GLY A 108 -3.58 -5.89 -6.26
CA GLY A 108 -4.87 -6.58 -6.28
C GLY A 108 -5.96 -5.86 -5.48
N SER A 109 -7.21 -6.03 -5.89
CA SER A 109 -8.34 -5.50 -5.13
C SER A 109 -8.50 -6.23 -3.81
N VAL A 110 -8.72 -5.49 -2.73
CA VAL A 110 -9.15 -6.01 -1.43
C VAL A 110 -10.53 -5.46 -1.11
N LEU A 111 -11.24 -6.11 -0.19
CA LEU A 111 -12.60 -5.72 0.18
C LEU A 111 -12.72 -5.63 1.70
N HIS A 112 -13.22 -4.50 2.19
CA HIS A 112 -13.40 -4.25 3.62
C HIS A 112 -14.87 -4.29 4.01
N ALA A 113 -15.21 -5.07 5.04
CA ALA A 113 -16.55 -5.14 5.62
C ALA A 113 -17.03 -3.79 6.16
N LYS A 114 -16.10 -3.04 6.75
CA LYS A 114 -16.30 -1.69 7.28
C LYS A 114 -15.28 -0.75 6.65
N PRO A 115 -15.65 0.51 6.36
CA PRO A 115 -14.69 1.47 5.86
C PRO A 115 -13.64 1.78 6.94
N GLN A 116 -12.41 2.10 6.53
CA GLN A 116 -11.32 2.43 7.44
C GLN A 116 -11.55 3.79 8.12
N ALA A 117 -12.11 4.76 7.40
CA ALA A 117 -12.64 6.02 7.92
C ALA A 117 -13.98 6.35 7.25
N LEU A 118 -14.74 7.31 7.79
CA LEU A 118 -16.13 7.62 7.39
C LEU A 118 -16.33 7.91 5.89
N THR A 119 -15.26 8.16 5.12
CA THR A 119 -15.30 8.50 3.69
C THR A 119 -14.36 7.65 2.82
N THR A 120 -13.78 6.57 3.35
CA THR A 120 -12.85 5.73 2.58
C THR A 120 -13.58 4.66 1.79
N SER A 121 -13.06 4.37 0.59
CA SER A 121 -13.47 3.20 -0.19
C SER A 121 -13.31 1.92 0.62
N ARG A 122 -14.28 1.02 0.46
CA ARG A 122 -14.23 -0.36 0.97
C ARG A 122 -13.68 -1.33 -0.07
N SER A 123 -13.37 -0.86 -1.28
CA SER A 123 -12.80 -1.66 -2.37
C SER A 123 -11.53 -1.03 -2.94
N PRO A 124 -10.47 -0.84 -2.12
CA PRO A 124 -9.21 -0.29 -2.60
C PRO A 124 -8.45 -1.29 -3.48
N ILE A 125 -7.53 -0.76 -4.29
CA ILE A 125 -6.60 -1.60 -5.07
C ILE A 125 -5.28 -1.55 -4.32
N GLN A 126 -5.07 -2.56 -3.48
CA GLN A 126 -3.85 -2.67 -2.67
C GLN A 126 -2.67 -3.03 -3.56
N LEU A 127 -1.62 -2.24 -3.45
CA LEU A 127 -0.34 -2.46 -4.08
C LEU A 127 0.72 -2.51 -2.98
N GLY A 128 1.65 -3.45 -3.05
CA GLY A 128 2.66 -3.60 -2.01
C GLY A 128 3.84 -4.46 -2.42
N ALA A 129 4.87 -4.40 -1.59
CA ALA A 129 6.14 -5.12 -1.76
C ALA A 129 6.65 -5.59 -0.39
N GLU A 130 7.20 -6.79 -0.37
CA GLU A 130 7.61 -7.50 0.84
C GLU A 130 8.95 -8.20 0.64
N LEU A 131 9.84 -8.03 1.61
CA LEU A 131 11.17 -8.62 1.64
C LEU A 131 11.25 -9.57 2.84
N TYR A 132 11.45 -10.85 2.56
CA TYR A 132 11.57 -11.92 3.55
C TYR A 132 13.00 -12.45 3.63
N GLY A 133 13.41 -12.94 4.80
CA GLY A 133 14.66 -13.66 5.01
C GLY A 133 15.88 -12.80 5.34
N ASP A 134 15.70 -11.52 5.64
CA ASP A 134 16.78 -10.61 6.08
C ASP A 134 16.33 -9.74 7.27
N SER A 135 17.12 -9.73 8.35
CA SER A 135 16.84 -8.99 9.58
C SER A 135 17.63 -7.68 9.71
N SER A 136 18.40 -7.32 8.68
CA SER A 136 19.24 -6.13 8.73
C SER A 136 18.42 -4.86 8.48
N THR A 137 18.91 -3.73 8.97
CA THR A 137 18.34 -2.41 8.63
C THR A 137 18.44 -2.09 7.14
N SER A 138 19.28 -2.81 6.38
CA SER A 138 19.41 -2.61 4.94
C SER A 138 18.16 -3.08 4.17
N SER A 139 17.48 -4.15 4.63
CA SER A 139 16.21 -4.56 4.02
C SER A 139 15.09 -3.56 4.32
N ASP A 140 15.05 -3.01 5.54
CA ASP A 140 14.09 -1.94 5.88
C ASP A 140 14.31 -0.69 5.01
N LEU A 141 15.58 -0.28 4.84
CA LEU A 141 15.93 0.84 3.98
C LEU A 141 15.57 0.62 2.52
N GLU A 142 15.75 -0.59 1.99
CA GLU A 142 15.36 -0.94 0.62
C GLU A 142 13.83 -0.79 0.44
N VAL A 143 13.04 -1.38 1.34
CA VAL A 143 11.57 -1.36 1.29
C VAL A 143 11.03 0.06 1.45
N ILE A 144 11.56 0.84 2.39
CA ILE A 144 11.19 2.25 2.55
C ILE A 144 11.53 3.05 1.29
N SER A 145 12.72 2.84 0.71
CA SER A 145 13.12 3.56 -0.50
C SER A 145 12.21 3.20 -1.67
N LEU A 146 11.86 1.93 -1.85
CA LEU A 146 10.92 1.49 -2.89
C LEU A 146 9.53 2.09 -2.71
N MET A 147 9.05 2.22 -1.47
CA MET A 147 7.82 2.94 -1.16
C MET A 147 7.90 4.40 -1.60
N LEU A 148 8.99 5.10 -1.28
CA LEU A 148 9.18 6.49 -1.66
C LEU A 148 9.29 6.65 -3.18
N GLU A 149 10.05 5.81 -3.87
CA GLU A 149 10.11 5.80 -5.35
C GLU A 149 8.73 5.57 -5.98
N THR A 150 7.87 4.75 -5.35
CA THR A 150 6.49 4.54 -5.83
C THR A 150 5.67 5.83 -5.76
N LEU A 151 5.81 6.58 -4.68
CA LEU A 151 5.11 7.86 -4.49
C LEU A 151 5.66 8.95 -5.42
N LEU A 152 6.98 8.98 -5.62
CA LEU A 152 7.65 9.90 -6.55
C LEU A 152 7.29 9.60 -8.01
N LEU A 153 7.18 8.32 -8.39
CA LEU A 153 6.76 7.92 -9.75
C LEU A 153 5.34 8.40 -10.07
N ALA A 154 4.47 8.47 -9.06
CA ALA A 154 3.13 9.03 -9.19
C ALA A 154 3.09 10.56 -9.08
N ASP A 155 4.22 11.21 -8.79
CA ASP A 155 4.35 12.65 -8.60
C ASP A 155 3.39 13.18 -7.53
N VAL A 156 3.38 12.51 -6.36
CA VAL A 156 2.59 12.95 -5.20
C VAL A 156 3.33 14.07 -4.47
N PRO A 157 2.73 15.26 -4.30
CA PRO A 157 3.39 16.40 -3.64
C PRO A 157 3.36 16.28 -2.10
N ASP A 158 4.20 17.10 -1.45
CA ASP A 158 4.16 17.35 0.00
C ASP A 158 4.18 16.09 0.87
N LEU A 159 5.02 15.11 0.50
CA LEU A 159 5.21 13.88 1.26
C LEU A 159 5.82 14.19 2.63
N HIS A 160 5.25 13.65 3.69
CA HIS A 160 5.81 13.68 5.04
C HIS A 160 5.97 12.26 5.53
N MET A 161 7.19 11.87 5.90
CA MET A 161 7.47 10.51 6.35
C MET A 161 7.51 10.44 7.87
N ASP A 162 6.67 9.58 8.43
CA ASP A 162 6.64 9.26 9.85
C ASP A 162 7.38 7.94 10.11
N LEU A 163 8.20 7.94 11.16
CA LEU A 163 9.10 6.85 11.53
C LEU A 163 8.96 6.51 13.02
N GLY A 164 8.73 5.23 13.32
CA GLY A 164 8.67 4.70 14.67
C GLY A 164 9.35 3.35 14.79
N HIS A 165 9.40 2.81 16.02
CA HIS A 165 9.96 1.47 16.24
C HIS A 165 9.30 0.79 17.44
N VAL A 166 8.49 -0.26 17.20
CA VAL A 166 7.71 -0.92 18.27
C VAL A 166 8.59 -1.58 19.33
N GLY A 167 9.81 -1.96 18.97
CA GLY A 167 10.82 -2.50 19.90
C GLY A 167 11.18 -1.57 21.07
N ILE A 168 11.01 -0.25 20.93
CA ILE A 168 11.26 0.71 22.02
C ILE A 168 10.22 0.52 23.13
N TYR A 169 8.94 0.62 22.79
CA TYR A 169 7.85 0.40 23.74
C TYR A 169 7.87 -1.03 24.30
N ARG A 170 7.98 -2.05 23.44
CA ARG A 170 8.01 -3.45 23.87
C ARG A 170 9.15 -3.75 24.84
N GLY A 171 10.34 -3.19 24.57
CA GLY A 171 11.49 -3.37 25.45
C GLY A 171 11.27 -2.74 26.82
N LEU A 172 10.68 -1.54 26.87
CA LEU A 172 10.35 -0.86 28.13
C LEU A 172 9.22 -1.57 28.88
N ALA A 173 8.14 -1.98 28.20
CA ALA A 173 7.03 -2.71 28.80
C ALA A 173 7.49 -4.04 29.41
N ARG A 174 8.33 -4.79 28.69
CA ARG A 174 8.94 -6.04 29.19
C ARG A 174 9.83 -5.80 30.41
N ALA A 175 10.67 -4.77 30.38
CA ALA A 175 11.53 -4.43 31.52
C ALA A 175 10.71 -3.97 32.74
N ALA A 176 9.56 -3.34 32.51
CA ALA A 176 8.60 -2.95 33.54
C ALA A 176 7.74 -4.13 34.04
N SER A 177 7.94 -5.35 33.52
CA SER A 177 7.12 -6.54 33.78
C SER A 177 5.62 -6.32 33.50
N LEU A 178 5.30 -5.45 32.54
CA LEU A 178 3.92 -5.25 32.08
C LEU A 178 3.53 -6.39 31.14
N SER A 179 2.33 -6.92 31.32
CA SER A 179 1.76 -7.97 30.48
C SER A 179 0.23 -7.95 30.51
N GLY A 180 -0.39 -8.57 29.52
CA GLY A 180 -1.84 -8.76 29.46
C GLY A 180 -2.61 -7.43 29.46
N ASP A 181 -3.66 -7.35 30.29
CA ASP A 181 -4.55 -6.17 30.38
C ASP A 181 -3.80 -4.88 30.75
N ALA A 182 -2.81 -4.96 31.64
CA ALA A 182 -2.06 -3.79 32.07
C ALA A 182 -1.23 -3.19 30.93
N GLU A 183 -0.58 -4.04 30.14
CA GLU A 183 0.17 -3.62 28.95
C GLU A 183 -0.76 -3.06 27.87
N GLN A 184 -1.90 -3.71 27.62
CA GLN A 184 -2.88 -3.25 26.62
C GLN A 184 -3.47 -1.88 27.00
N ARG A 185 -3.80 -1.67 28.28
CA ARG A 185 -4.32 -0.37 28.74
C ARG A 185 -3.29 0.74 28.62
N LEU A 186 -2.02 0.46 28.94
CA LEU A 186 -0.94 1.42 28.77
C LEU A 186 -0.72 1.74 27.29
N PHE A 187 -0.74 0.71 26.44
CA PHE A 187 -0.67 0.83 25.00
C PHE A 187 -1.78 1.76 24.47
N ASP A 188 -3.03 1.50 24.82
CA ASP A 188 -4.18 2.29 24.38
C ASP A 188 -4.10 3.74 24.87
N ALA A 189 -3.59 3.95 26.09
CA ALA A 189 -3.38 5.28 26.65
C ALA A 189 -2.25 6.04 25.91
N LEU A 190 -1.16 5.36 25.54
CA LEU A 190 -0.07 5.91 24.72
C LEU A 190 -0.54 6.30 23.32
N GLN A 191 -1.34 5.45 22.66
CA GLN A 191 -1.90 5.73 21.34
C GLN A 191 -2.81 6.99 21.35
N ARG A 192 -3.58 7.19 22.42
CA ARG A 192 -4.40 8.40 22.61
C ARG A 192 -3.63 9.58 23.21
N LYS A 193 -2.34 9.40 23.53
CA LYS A 193 -1.49 10.38 24.23
C LYS A 193 -2.14 10.89 25.54
N ALA A 194 -2.86 10.01 26.24
CA ALA A 194 -3.59 10.32 27.47
C ALA A 194 -2.64 10.39 28.68
N MET A 195 -1.93 11.53 28.82
CA MET A 195 -0.85 11.70 29.81
C MET A 195 -1.26 11.35 31.25
N ASP A 196 -2.46 11.72 31.68
CA ASP A 196 -2.95 11.44 33.03
C ASP A 196 -3.19 9.95 33.25
N GLU A 197 -3.76 9.26 32.26
CA GLU A 197 -3.95 7.81 32.29
C GLU A 197 -2.60 7.07 32.26
N ILE A 198 -1.66 7.50 31.41
CA ILE A 198 -0.31 6.94 31.34
C ILE A 198 0.39 7.09 32.69
N ALA A 199 0.28 8.25 33.33
CA ALA A 199 0.86 8.49 34.65
C ALA A 199 0.28 7.55 35.71
N ALA A 200 -1.05 7.36 35.71
CA ALA A 200 -1.73 6.45 36.63
C ALA A 200 -1.33 4.98 36.39
N LEU A 201 -1.28 4.55 35.13
CA LEU A 201 -0.94 3.16 34.74
C LEU A 201 0.52 2.80 35.02
N THR A 202 1.40 3.80 35.09
CA THR A 202 2.83 3.62 35.40
C THR A 202 3.18 3.91 36.86
N ALA A 203 2.21 4.18 37.73
CA ALA A 203 2.46 4.58 39.12
C ALA A 203 3.18 3.50 39.97
N ASN A 204 2.96 2.22 39.66
CA ASN A 204 3.56 1.08 40.35
C ASN A 204 4.76 0.48 39.60
N VAL A 205 5.21 1.12 38.51
CA VAL A 205 6.40 0.72 37.76
C VAL A 205 7.63 1.35 38.42
N GLU A 206 8.79 0.70 38.30
CA GLU A 206 10.06 1.25 38.75
C GLU A 206 10.26 2.69 38.20
N PRO A 207 10.69 3.66 39.03
CA PRO A 207 10.66 5.08 38.66
C PRO A 207 11.38 5.44 37.36
N ALA A 208 12.53 4.84 37.06
CA ALA A 208 13.26 5.13 35.82
C ALA A 208 12.48 4.64 34.59
N LEU A 209 11.97 3.40 34.62
CA LEU A 209 11.15 2.85 33.54
C LEU A 209 9.81 3.59 33.38
N ALA A 210 9.17 3.97 34.49
CA ALA A 210 7.95 4.78 34.47
C ALA A 210 8.18 6.13 33.78
N SER A 211 9.31 6.79 34.07
CA SER A 211 9.70 8.04 33.43
C SER A 211 9.91 7.86 31.92
N MET A 212 10.60 6.81 31.50
CA MET A 212 10.82 6.50 30.07
C MET A 212 9.51 6.23 29.34
N LEU A 213 8.62 5.39 29.90
CA LEU A 213 7.31 5.09 29.33
C LEU A 213 6.44 6.34 29.18
N ARG A 214 6.41 7.22 30.19
CA ARG A 214 5.69 8.50 30.12
C ARG A 214 6.27 9.43 29.06
N ALA A 215 7.58 9.40 28.86
CA ALA A 215 8.23 10.25 27.88
C ALA A 215 7.92 9.86 26.44
N LEU A 216 7.65 8.58 26.14
CA LEU A 216 7.30 8.13 24.78
C LEU A 216 6.12 8.92 24.18
N ALA A 217 5.14 9.32 24.99
CA ALA A 217 4.01 10.13 24.54
C ALA A 217 4.40 11.54 24.04
N ARG A 218 5.61 12.01 24.40
CA ARG A 218 6.13 13.34 24.05
C ARG A 218 7.34 13.29 23.11
N LEU A 219 7.92 12.10 22.91
CA LEU A 219 9.00 11.89 21.95
C LEU A 219 8.41 11.77 20.54
N CYS A 220 7.84 12.88 20.07
CA CYS A 220 7.32 13.04 18.74
C CYS A 220 7.70 14.41 18.15
N GLY A 221 8.19 14.45 16.92
CA GLY A 221 8.73 15.67 16.32
C GLY A 221 9.68 15.42 15.15
N GLY A 222 10.52 16.40 14.85
CA GLY A 222 11.56 16.28 13.84
C GLY A 222 12.78 15.50 14.32
N ARG A 223 13.91 15.65 13.62
CA ARG A 223 15.17 14.92 13.90
C ARG A 223 15.67 15.11 15.33
N GLU A 224 15.43 16.27 15.94
CA GLU A 224 15.75 16.59 17.33
C GLU A 224 15.14 15.60 18.33
N THR A 225 14.05 14.93 17.94
CA THR A 225 13.40 13.88 18.75
C THR A 225 14.33 12.70 19.01
N LEU A 226 15.18 12.33 18.06
CA LEU A 226 16.12 11.22 18.23
C LEU A 226 17.19 11.57 19.27
N ASP A 227 17.67 12.81 19.29
CA ASP A 227 18.65 13.26 20.27
C ASP A 227 18.02 13.35 21.67
N ALA A 228 16.81 13.92 21.77
CA ALA A 228 16.05 13.93 23.02
C ALA A 228 15.76 12.49 23.53
N ALA A 229 15.45 11.57 22.62
CA ALA A 229 15.22 10.17 22.96
C ALA A 229 16.49 9.49 23.50
N ARG A 230 17.67 9.77 22.93
CA ARG A 230 18.95 9.23 23.44
C ARG A 230 19.22 9.68 24.87
N GLU A 231 18.92 10.94 25.19
CA GLU A 231 19.07 11.46 26.55
C GLU A 231 18.08 10.81 27.53
N VAL A 232 16.80 10.81 27.18
CA VAL A 232 15.73 10.30 28.05
C VAL A 232 15.81 8.79 28.25
N LEU A 233 16.21 8.05 27.21
CA LEU A 233 16.31 6.59 27.23
C LEU A 233 17.73 6.08 27.53
N ALA A 234 18.67 6.93 27.96
CA ALA A 234 20.07 6.55 28.18
C ALA A 234 20.24 5.35 29.14
N GLY A 235 19.35 5.21 30.13
CA GLY A 235 19.33 4.09 31.08
C GLY A 235 18.46 2.91 30.67
N ALA A 236 17.92 2.90 29.45
CA ALA A 236 17.00 1.88 28.98
C ALA A 236 17.72 0.53 28.75
N PRO A 237 16.99 -0.59 28.76
CA PRO A 237 17.54 -1.90 28.41
C PRO A 237 18.20 -1.90 27.02
N ALA A 238 19.24 -2.72 26.84
CA ALA A 238 19.98 -2.80 25.58
C ALA A 238 19.11 -2.99 24.31
N PRO A 239 18.02 -3.81 24.32
CA PRO A 239 17.13 -3.92 23.14
C PRO A 239 16.43 -2.61 22.77
N VAL A 240 16.13 -1.75 23.74
CA VAL A 240 15.52 -0.42 23.51
C VAL A 240 16.54 0.50 22.84
N LEU A 241 17.77 0.52 23.34
CA LEU A 241 18.87 1.29 22.76
C LEU A 241 19.20 0.83 21.34
N GLN A 242 19.21 -0.48 21.08
CA GLN A 242 19.41 -1.04 19.75
C GLN A 242 18.30 -0.62 18.77
N SER A 243 17.05 -0.61 19.23
CA SER A 243 15.90 -0.16 18.44
C SER A 243 16.01 1.33 18.08
N LEU A 244 16.43 2.16 19.03
CA LEU A 244 16.62 3.59 18.83
C LEU A 244 17.76 3.87 17.84
N GLU A 245 18.90 3.18 17.98
CA GLU A 245 20.03 3.36 17.05
C GLU A 245 19.73 2.80 15.65
N GLY A 246 18.98 1.70 15.55
CA GLY A 246 18.47 1.20 14.27
C GLY A 246 17.58 2.23 13.55
N LEU A 247 16.66 2.86 14.30
CA LEU A 247 15.80 3.93 13.79
C LEU A 247 16.61 5.16 13.35
N ALA A 248 17.59 5.57 14.16
CA ALA A 248 18.46 6.70 13.84
C ALA A 248 19.32 6.43 12.60
N HIS A 249 19.83 5.21 12.43
CA HIS A 249 20.57 4.82 11.24
C HIS A 249 19.68 4.87 9.98
N ILE A 250 18.44 4.37 10.07
CA ILE A 250 17.47 4.47 8.97
C ILE A 250 17.24 5.96 8.61
N ALA A 251 17.01 6.80 9.60
CA ALA A 251 16.78 8.23 9.41
C ALA A 251 17.95 8.97 8.74
N GLU A 252 19.19 8.61 9.09
CA GLU A 252 20.40 9.17 8.48
C GLU A 252 20.51 8.76 7.00
N GLN A 253 20.33 7.49 6.68
CA GLN A 253 20.40 7.00 5.31
C GLN A 253 19.29 7.59 4.44
N LEU A 254 18.06 7.73 4.96
CA LEU A 254 16.97 8.39 4.26
C LEU A 254 17.25 9.88 4.02
N ALA A 255 17.87 10.57 4.98
CA ALA A 255 18.30 11.97 4.81
C ALA A 255 19.21 12.16 3.59
N MET A 256 20.13 11.20 3.40
CA MET A 256 21.10 11.27 2.32
C MET A 256 20.49 10.91 0.97
N ARG A 257 19.56 9.93 0.94
CA ARG A 257 18.86 9.50 -0.27
C ARG A 257 17.80 10.50 -0.72
N TYR A 258 17.10 11.10 0.23
CA TYR A 258 15.95 11.99 0.00
C TYR A 258 16.09 13.28 0.84
N PRO A 259 17.00 14.21 0.47
CA PRO A 259 17.29 15.39 1.28
C PRO A 259 16.11 16.33 1.50
N GLU A 260 15.15 16.35 0.57
CA GLU A 260 13.97 17.20 0.63
C GLU A 260 12.79 16.55 1.35
N LEU A 261 12.90 15.28 1.76
CA LEU A 261 11.83 14.56 2.47
C LEU A 261 11.81 14.98 3.95
N PRO A 262 10.73 15.63 4.43
CA PRO A 262 10.53 15.88 5.85
C PRO A 262 10.38 14.55 6.60
N LEU A 263 11.26 14.32 7.57
CA LEU A 263 11.18 13.18 8.49
C LEU A 263 10.56 13.64 9.81
N TYR A 264 9.54 12.92 10.23
CA TYR A 264 8.90 13.01 11.53
C TYR A 264 9.11 11.68 12.26
N PHE A 265 9.24 11.75 13.58
CA PHE A 265 9.40 10.61 14.45
C PHE A 265 8.30 10.61 15.48
N ASP A 266 7.73 9.46 15.78
CA ASP A 266 6.87 9.26 16.95
C ASP A 266 7.23 7.94 17.62
N LEU A 267 7.94 8.03 18.75
CA LEU A 267 8.37 6.84 19.50
C LEU A 267 7.25 6.23 20.36
N GLY A 268 6.08 6.86 20.39
CA GLY A 268 4.84 6.33 20.93
C GLY A 268 3.84 5.89 19.85
N GLU A 269 4.18 5.99 18.57
CA GLU A 269 3.37 5.45 17.46
C GLU A 269 3.60 3.94 17.36
N LEU A 270 2.50 3.21 17.45
CA LEU A 270 2.49 1.77 17.60
C LEU A 270 1.33 1.16 16.79
N ARG A 271 0.84 1.83 15.74
CA ARG A 271 -0.04 1.21 14.74
C ARG A 271 0.50 -0.15 14.30
N GLY A 272 -0.41 -1.11 14.17
CA GLY A 272 -0.03 -2.49 13.82
C GLY A 272 0.79 -3.19 14.91
N TYR A 273 0.71 -2.73 16.17
CA TYR A 273 1.40 -3.31 17.33
C TYR A 273 1.28 -4.83 17.43
N HIS A 274 0.14 -5.38 17.03
CA HIS A 274 -0.10 -6.81 17.17
C HIS A 274 0.73 -7.67 16.21
N TYR A 275 1.32 -7.10 15.17
CA TYR A 275 2.06 -7.87 14.16
C TYR A 275 3.43 -7.30 13.79
N HIS A 276 3.67 -6.00 13.96
CA HIS A 276 4.99 -5.43 13.75
C HIS A 276 5.99 -5.87 14.83
N THR A 277 7.26 -6.03 14.46
CA THR A 277 8.35 -6.46 15.36
C THR A 277 9.50 -5.46 15.43
N GLY A 278 9.58 -4.49 14.52
CA GLY A 278 10.70 -3.56 14.42
C GLY A 278 10.29 -2.14 14.01
N VAL A 279 10.98 -1.57 13.02
CA VAL A 279 10.64 -0.26 12.45
C VAL A 279 9.22 -0.28 11.88
N VAL A 280 8.52 0.82 12.09
CA VAL A 280 7.22 1.11 11.45
C VAL A 280 7.34 2.45 10.75
N PHE A 281 6.68 2.57 9.61
CA PHE A 281 6.76 3.77 8.80
C PHE A 281 5.47 4.03 8.05
N ALA A 282 5.18 5.30 7.86
CA ALA A 282 4.03 5.75 7.10
C ALA A 282 4.34 7.05 6.38
N VAL A 283 3.66 7.29 5.27
CA VAL A 283 3.73 8.57 4.54
C VAL A 283 2.38 9.25 4.59
N PHE A 284 2.40 10.52 4.93
CA PHE A 284 1.23 11.39 5.02
C PHE A 284 1.34 12.53 4.01
N VAL A 285 0.18 13.01 3.59
CA VAL A 285 0.03 14.23 2.76
C VAL A 285 -0.98 15.14 3.45
N PRO A 286 -0.71 16.46 3.53
CA PRO A 286 -1.63 17.42 4.11
C PRO A 286 -3.05 17.30 3.53
N GLY A 287 -4.07 17.38 4.39
CA GLY A 287 -5.48 17.36 3.98
C GLY A 287 -6.12 15.97 3.79
N VAL A 288 -5.34 14.88 3.77
CA VAL A 288 -5.87 13.51 3.60
C VAL A 288 -6.31 12.88 4.93
N GLY A 289 -5.71 13.28 6.06
CA GLY A 289 -6.07 12.83 7.41
C GLY A 289 -5.72 11.37 7.74
N GLN A 290 -5.11 10.63 6.79
CA GLN A 290 -4.63 9.26 6.94
C GLN A 290 -3.36 9.05 6.13
N SER A 291 -2.61 7.99 6.43
CA SER A 291 -1.43 7.61 5.67
C SER A 291 -1.80 7.15 4.27
N ILE A 292 -1.03 7.54 3.27
CA ILE A 292 -1.21 7.16 1.86
C ILE A 292 -0.41 5.92 1.49
N ALA A 293 0.66 5.64 2.24
CA ALA A 293 1.42 4.41 2.20
C ALA A 293 1.90 4.10 3.62
N GLN A 294 1.99 2.83 3.98
CA GLN A 294 2.44 2.39 5.30
C GLN A 294 3.09 1.02 5.24
N GLY A 295 3.97 0.75 6.19
CA GLY A 295 4.70 -0.49 6.27
C GLY A 295 5.48 -0.62 7.56
N GLY A 296 6.27 -1.68 7.62
CA GLY A 296 7.14 -1.95 8.75
C GLY A 296 7.67 -3.37 8.74
N ARG A 297 8.46 -3.68 9.77
CA ARG A 297 9.04 -4.99 10.00
C ARG A 297 8.08 -5.88 10.79
N TYR A 298 7.94 -7.16 10.42
CA TYR A 298 7.03 -8.16 11.00
C TYR A 298 7.62 -9.58 10.89
N ASP A 299 8.61 -9.90 11.71
CA ASP A 299 9.41 -11.13 11.58
C ASP A 299 8.64 -12.43 11.91
N ASP A 300 7.48 -12.33 12.56
CA ASP A 300 6.74 -13.47 13.09
C ASP A 300 5.53 -13.91 12.24
N ILE A 301 5.16 -13.18 11.19
CA ILE A 301 3.92 -13.47 10.42
C ILE A 301 3.89 -14.87 9.79
N GLY A 302 5.06 -15.42 9.47
CA GLY A 302 5.22 -16.75 8.88
C GLY A 302 5.15 -17.91 9.89
N ALA A 303 5.14 -17.61 11.20
CA ALA A 303 5.19 -18.62 12.26
C ALA A 303 4.01 -19.60 12.19
N ASP A 304 2.80 -19.08 11.98
CA ASP A 304 1.57 -19.88 11.90
C ASP A 304 1.52 -20.77 10.64
N PHE A 305 2.32 -20.44 9.61
CA PHE A 305 2.53 -21.27 8.42
C PHE A 305 3.69 -22.27 8.57
N GLY A 306 4.30 -22.35 9.75
CA GLY A 306 5.39 -23.27 10.09
C GLY A 306 6.78 -22.74 9.76
N ARG A 307 6.92 -21.47 9.36
CA ARG A 307 8.22 -20.89 8.98
C ARG A 307 8.28 -19.38 9.26
N ALA A 308 8.63 -19.00 10.48
CA ALA A 308 8.93 -17.62 10.82
C ALA A 308 10.26 -17.17 10.19
N ARG A 309 10.27 -16.01 9.55
CA ARG A 309 11.46 -15.41 8.94
C ARG A 309 11.38 -13.90 9.06
N PRO A 310 12.52 -13.22 9.22
CA PRO A 310 12.54 -11.77 9.20
C PRO A 310 11.84 -11.22 7.97
N ALA A 311 10.96 -10.24 8.14
CA ALA A 311 10.15 -9.72 7.05
C ALA A 311 9.91 -8.22 7.22
N THR A 312 9.96 -7.48 6.13
CA THR A 312 9.63 -6.04 6.10
C THR A 312 8.97 -5.72 4.78
N GLY A 313 7.97 -4.84 4.80
CA GLY A 313 7.13 -4.58 3.63
C GLY A 313 6.31 -3.32 3.78
N PHE A 314 5.68 -2.91 2.68
CA PHE A 314 4.75 -1.79 2.65
C PHE A 314 3.56 -2.08 1.74
N SER A 315 2.47 -1.34 1.95
CA SER A 315 1.38 -1.26 0.99
C SER A 315 0.81 0.16 0.86
N THR A 316 0.14 0.41 -0.26
CA THR A 316 -0.57 1.64 -0.60
C THR A 316 -1.84 1.30 -1.38
N ASP A 317 -2.76 2.24 -1.49
CA ASP A 317 -3.92 2.14 -2.37
C ASP A 317 -3.64 2.86 -3.68
N LEU A 318 -3.65 2.10 -4.78
CA LEU A 318 -3.39 2.61 -6.11
C LEU A 318 -4.39 3.69 -6.54
N LYS A 319 -5.66 3.63 -6.09
CA LYS A 319 -6.63 4.69 -6.39
C LYS A 319 -6.23 6.00 -5.71
N THR A 320 -5.82 5.93 -4.46
CA THR A 320 -5.29 7.07 -3.70
C THR A 320 -4.03 7.63 -4.34
N LEU A 321 -3.12 6.78 -4.81
CA LEU A 321 -1.91 7.18 -5.52
C LEU A 321 -2.23 8.02 -6.77
N VAL A 322 -3.15 7.55 -7.62
CA VAL A 322 -3.57 8.27 -8.84
C VAL A 322 -4.36 9.54 -8.55
N ARG A 323 -5.15 9.56 -7.48
CA ARG A 323 -5.94 10.72 -7.07
C ARG A 323 -5.06 11.87 -6.56
N LEU A 324 -4.01 11.55 -5.81
CA LEU A 324 -3.12 12.53 -5.19
C LEU A 324 -1.93 12.91 -6.08
N GLY A 325 -1.54 12.02 -6.99
CA GLY A 325 -0.42 12.20 -7.89
C GLY A 325 -0.74 13.08 -9.10
N ASN A 326 0.25 13.90 -9.50
CA ASN A 326 0.19 14.74 -10.69
C ASN A 326 0.77 14.08 -11.94
N ALA A 327 1.25 12.84 -11.83
CA ALA A 327 1.91 12.17 -12.94
C ALA A 327 0.99 12.07 -14.16
N GLU A 328 1.55 12.39 -15.34
CA GLU A 328 0.91 12.13 -16.61
C GLU A 328 0.90 10.61 -16.88
N LEU A 329 -0.12 9.96 -16.32
CA LEU A 329 -0.31 8.51 -16.41
C LEU A 329 -0.99 8.10 -17.71
N VAL A 330 -1.80 8.98 -18.30
CA VAL A 330 -2.43 8.79 -19.61
C VAL A 330 -2.62 10.17 -20.25
N GLY A 331 -1.90 10.47 -21.33
CA GLY A 331 -2.37 11.48 -22.28
C GLY A 331 -3.59 10.93 -23.03
N PRO A 332 -4.58 11.75 -23.43
CA PRO A 332 -5.69 11.24 -24.24
C PRO A 332 -5.10 10.54 -25.47
N LEU A 333 -5.38 9.25 -25.62
CA LEU A 333 -4.97 8.49 -26.80
C LEU A 333 -5.77 9.02 -27.99
N ALA A 334 -5.21 10.03 -28.64
CA ALA A 334 -5.55 10.54 -29.96
C ALA A 334 -5.83 9.37 -30.91
N GLY A 335 -7.10 9.15 -31.23
CA GLY A 335 -7.53 8.02 -32.05
C GLY A 335 -7.45 8.30 -33.55
N ILE A 336 -7.25 7.25 -34.33
CA ILE A 336 -7.39 7.25 -35.78
C ILE A 336 -8.76 6.63 -36.11
N TRP A 337 -9.65 7.40 -36.71
CA TRP A 337 -10.91 6.90 -37.26
C TRP A 337 -10.67 6.13 -38.55
N ALA A 338 -11.24 4.94 -38.71
CA ALA A 338 -11.19 4.18 -39.94
C ALA A 338 -12.61 3.95 -40.46
N PRO A 339 -12.91 4.18 -41.75
CA PRO A 339 -14.24 3.87 -42.27
C PRO A 339 -14.53 2.36 -42.25
N TYR A 340 -15.79 1.99 -42.40
CA TYR A 340 -16.16 0.61 -42.70
C TYR A 340 -15.97 0.35 -44.20
N SER A 341 -15.28 -0.73 -44.55
CA SER A 341 -15.10 -1.18 -45.93
C SER A 341 -14.74 -2.66 -45.96
N ALA A 342 -15.18 -3.37 -47.00
CA ALA A 342 -14.77 -4.75 -47.28
C ALA A 342 -13.37 -4.85 -47.93
N ASP A 343 -12.70 -3.73 -48.17
CA ASP A 343 -11.35 -3.67 -48.73
C ASP A 343 -10.32 -4.34 -47.80
N PRO A 344 -9.66 -5.44 -48.23
CA PRO A 344 -8.64 -6.11 -47.44
C PRO A 344 -7.44 -5.21 -47.11
N THR A 345 -7.12 -4.23 -47.95
CA THR A 345 -5.97 -3.33 -47.75
C THR A 345 -6.23 -2.32 -46.61
N LEU A 346 -7.50 -1.94 -46.39
CA LEU A 346 -7.90 -1.17 -45.22
C LEU A 346 -7.61 -1.96 -43.94
N TRP A 347 -8.06 -3.21 -43.89
CA TRP A 347 -7.86 -4.07 -42.72
C TRP A 347 -6.37 -4.27 -42.41
N GLN A 348 -5.55 -4.51 -43.44
CA GLN A 348 -4.10 -4.62 -43.27
C GLN A 348 -3.48 -3.32 -42.70
N THR A 349 -3.96 -2.16 -43.15
CA THR A 349 -3.52 -0.85 -42.64
C THR A 349 -3.94 -0.64 -41.19
N ILE A 350 -5.21 -0.91 -40.84
CA ILE A 350 -5.72 -0.85 -39.47
C ILE A 350 -4.89 -1.75 -38.54
N ARG A 351 -4.62 -2.99 -38.97
CA ARG A 351 -3.80 -3.94 -38.22
C ARG A 351 -2.40 -3.41 -37.98
N ARG A 352 -1.71 -2.92 -39.02
CA ARG A 352 -0.35 -2.36 -38.92
C ARG A 352 -0.30 -1.18 -37.93
N LEU A 353 -1.28 -0.28 -37.98
CA LEU A 353 -1.33 0.86 -37.05
C LEU A 353 -1.51 0.40 -35.60
N ARG A 354 -2.40 -0.57 -35.35
CA ARG A 354 -2.58 -1.15 -34.00
C ARG A 354 -1.32 -1.87 -33.51
N GLU A 355 -0.61 -2.58 -34.37
CA GLU A 355 0.70 -3.20 -34.06
C GLU A 355 1.77 -2.16 -33.68
N GLN A 356 1.65 -0.92 -34.15
CA GLN A 356 2.51 0.21 -33.78
C GLN A 356 2.06 0.91 -32.48
N GLY A 357 0.99 0.44 -31.83
CA GLY A 357 0.44 1.04 -30.61
C GLY A 357 -0.59 2.15 -30.85
N GLU A 358 -0.98 2.42 -32.10
CA GLU A 358 -1.99 3.42 -32.42
C GLU A 358 -3.40 2.94 -32.05
N ARG A 359 -4.22 3.86 -31.52
CA ARG A 359 -5.63 3.60 -31.23
C ARG A 359 -6.46 3.81 -32.50
N VAL A 360 -6.83 2.73 -33.19
CA VAL A 360 -7.67 2.82 -34.40
C VAL A 360 -9.12 2.40 -34.10
N VAL A 361 -10.06 3.33 -34.23
CA VAL A 361 -11.51 3.08 -34.09
C VAL A 361 -12.11 2.92 -35.48
N GLN A 362 -12.59 1.72 -35.79
CA GLN A 362 -13.26 1.47 -37.07
C GLN A 362 -14.76 1.75 -36.95
N ALA A 363 -15.31 2.47 -37.92
CA ALA A 363 -16.72 2.70 -38.07
C ALA A 363 -17.48 1.36 -38.14
N LEU A 364 -18.65 1.32 -37.50
CA LEU A 364 -19.64 0.27 -37.71
C LEU A 364 -20.58 0.66 -38.86
N ASP A 365 -21.41 -0.28 -39.31
CA ASP A 365 -22.39 -0.04 -40.37
C ASP A 365 -23.23 1.21 -40.10
N GLY A 366 -23.29 2.10 -41.08
CA GLY A 366 -24.04 3.35 -41.00
C GLY A 366 -23.37 4.48 -40.20
N GLN A 367 -22.22 4.25 -39.57
CA GLN A 367 -21.48 5.32 -38.89
C GLN A 367 -20.63 6.12 -39.89
N GLN A 368 -20.68 7.44 -39.77
CA GLN A 368 -19.87 8.36 -40.55
C GLN A 368 -18.77 8.99 -39.68
N SER A 369 -17.87 9.75 -40.31
CA SER A 369 -16.72 10.38 -39.65
C SER A 369 -17.09 11.53 -38.71
N ASP A 370 -18.33 11.99 -38.72
CA ASP A 370 -18.87 13.00 -37.80
C ASP A 370 -18.90 12.52 -36.33
N VAL A 371 -18.96 11.20 -36.11
CA VAL A 371 -18.90 10.58 -34.77
C VAL A 371 -17.46 10.51 -34.24
N ALA A 372 -16.46 10.64 -35.11
CA ALA A 372 -15.04 10.44 -34.77
C ALA A 372 -14.54 11.32 -33.60
N PRO A 373 -14.87 12.62 -33.50
CA PRO A 373 -14.48 13.44 -32.35
C PRO A 373 -15.09 12.92 -31.03
N GLY A 374 -16.33 12.43 -31.06
CA GLY A 374 -17.05 11.93 -29.88
C GLY A 374 -16.44 10.66 -29.28
N VAL A 375 -15.69 9.90 -30.08
CA VAL A 375 -14.90 8.73 -29.63
C VAL A 375 -13.42 9.06 -29.44
N GLY A 376 -13.06 10.34 -29.39
CA GLY A 376 -11.70 10.81 -29.15
C GLY A 376 -10.72 10.52 -30.29
N CYS A 377 -11.19 10.51 -31.54
CA CYS A 377 -10.31 10.47 -32.71
C CYS A 377 -9.97 11.88 -33.19
N ASP A 378 -8.71 12.12 -33.49
CA ASP A 378 -8.17 13.38 -34.02
C ASP A 378 -7.58 13.23 -35.43
N ARG A 379 -7.50 11.99 -35.92
CA ARG A 379 -7.01 11.60 -37.24
C ARG A 379 -8.01 10.63 -37.88
N GLN A 380 -7.93 10.46 -39.21
CA GLN A 380 -8.74 9.50 -39.96
C GLN A 380 -7.94 8.83 -41.09
N LEU A 381 -8.35 7.60 -41.44
CA LEU A 381 -7.90 6.89 -42.63
C LEU A 381 -8.78 7.26 -43.82
N LEU A 382 -8.14 7.75 -44.88
CA LEU A 382 -8.76 8.03 -46.16
C LEU A 382 -8.03 7.26 -47.27
N LEU A 383 -8.79 6.77 -48.25
CA LEU A 383 -8.23 6.15 -49.44
C LEU A 383 -7.78 7.26 -50.40
N GLN A 384 -6.47 7.40 -50.58
CA GLN A 384 -5.83 8.38 -51.47
C GLN A 384 -4.90 7.65 -52.44
N GLU A 385 -5.10 7.87 -53.74
CA GLU A 385 -4.27 7.27 -54.81
C GLU A 385 -4.11 5.74 -54.71
N GLY A 386 -5.16 5.06 -54.22
CA GLY A 386 -5.16 3.59 -54.05
C GLY A 386 -4.49 3.09 -52.76
N SER A 387 -4.14 3.98 -51.84
CA SER A 387 -3.54 3.64 -50.54
C SER A 387 -4.28 4.29 -49.36
N TRP A 388 -4.32 3.61 -48.22
CA TRP A 388 -4.95 4.13 -47.00
C TRP A 388 -3.97 4.99 -46.21
N VAL A 389 -4.25 6.29 -46.11
CA VAL A 389 -3.38 7.28 -45.51
C VAL A 389 -4.02 7.88 -44.26
N VAL A 390 -3.24 8.03 -43.20
CA VAL A 390 -3.66 8.73 -41.96
C VAL A 390 -3.57 10.23 -42.21
N THR A 391 -4.67 10.93 -41.98
CA THR A 391 -4.80 12.38 -42.16
C THR A 391 -5.40 13.01 -40.92
N PRO A 392 -5.15 14.29 -40.61
CA PRO A 392 -5.86 15.00 -39.54
C PRO A 392 -7.37 15.00 -39.78
N LEU A 393 -8.16 14.86 -38.72
CA LEU A 393 -9.60 15.03 -38.81
C LEU A 393 -9.90 16.53 -39.02
N VAL A 394 -10.62 16.86 -40.09
CA VAL A 394 -11.08 18.23 -40.32
C VAL A 394 -12.20 18.49 -39.30
N ARG A 395 -12.01 19.48 -38.43
CA ARG A 395 -12.99 19.87 -37.41
C ARG A 395 -14.20 20.58 -38.02
#